data_AF-A0ABD5T253-F1
#
_entry.id   AF-A0ABD5T253-F1
#
_cell.length_a   1.000
_cell.length_b   1.000
_cell.length_c   1.000
_cell.angle_alpha   90.00
_cell.angle_beta   90.00
_cell.angle_gamma   90.00
#
_symmetry.space_group_name_H-M   'P 1'
#
loop_
_entity.id
_entity.type
_entity.pdbx_description
1 polymer ?
#
loop_
_entity_poly.entity_id
_entity_poly.type
_entity_poly.pdbx_seq_one_letter_code
_entity_poly.pdbx_strand_id
1 'polypeptide(L)'
;MRPKWDNLFWYQRASDEGKEQLENNTTKGFLKVLQESDNRLTDSFLKQFLGLAFEDAKFEYDTQVGLNEIPTSEHSVHLAGLSFAGENVARESDPRSGDGTVDGVVTVHSENVPTSIVIEVKTERDRLSLTQMGKYRGELGLTDDELCHGVSWLDIYELLENYRERTKNDIDRFLLEEFTDYLELMRMVPFRGFDRDKLSGSGVGEYRKTMLRGVDQTNPGIFSQALYESRENYDLGNFTATSNQRSREVHLVDSEELENGIFQRLRHFSAGFWHPAKFSVQLYIPNRIVSNIVRRGSSELKPEFKRVMLDALSELDDIELTREDNPFYYLRYQRNIQQANDRERQTTTFHADSVIYMPGVDEASITDRLGVIGRAVRETTDANIGHEKSFVIEKQIPYGSDLIEKKELVDWTLEYFQTLLPVYEYFAE
;
A
#
# COMPACT_ATOMS: atom_id res chain seq x y z
N MET A 1 24.05 -4.92 -25.89
CA MET A 1 22.82 -4.67 -25.11
C MET A 1 22.71 -5.76 -24.07
N ARG A 2 22.51 -5.40 -22.79
CA ARG A 2 22.06 -6.39 -21.80
C ARG A 2 20.61 -6.77 -22.15
N PRO A 3 20.18 -8.03 -22.01
CA PRO A 3 18.78 -8.40 -22.19
C PRO A 3 17.91 -7.50 -21.30
N LYS A 4 16.92 -6.82 -21.88
CA LYS A 4 15.92 -6.07 -21.12
C LYS A 4 15.04 -7.14 -20.46
N TRP A 5 15.07 -7.23 -19.13
CA TRP A 5 14.38 -8.28 -18.38
C TRP A 5 12.85 -8.13 -18.58
N ASP A 6 12.21 -9.15 -19.12
CA ASP A 6 10.76 -9.19 -19.40
C ASP A 6 10.02 -9.92 -18.27
N ASN A 7 9.93 -9.27 -17.11
CA ASN A 7 9.28 -9.82 -15.93
C ASN A 7 7.82 -9.33 -15.83
N LEU A 8 6.91 -10.23 -15.48
CA LEU A 8 5.45 -9.99 -15.46
C LEU A 8 4.95 -9.14 -14.28
N PHE A 9 5.50 -9.26 -13.06
CA PHE A 9 5.05 -8.51 -11.86
C PHE A 9 6.17 -8.20 -10.88
N TRP A 10 7.25 -7.57 -11.37
CA TRP A 10 8.47 -7.35 -10.59
C TRP A 10 8.68 -5.86 -10.36
N TYR A 11 8.43 -5.39 -9.12
CA TYR A 11 8.64 -4.00 -8.70
C TYR A 11 10.13 -3.74 -8.44
N GLN A 12 10.90 -3.63 -9.51
CA GLN A 12 12.30 -3.27 -9.41
C GLN A 12 12.40 -1.86 -8.83
N ARG A 13 13.38 -1.66 -7.97
CA ARG A 13 13.66 -0.38 -7.35
C ARG A 13 15.08 0.10 -7.74
N ALA A 14 15.27 1.40 -7.80
CA ALA A 14 16.51 2.09 -8.09
C ALA A 14 16.66 3.24 -7.08
N SER A 15 17.91 3.54 -6.73
CA SER A 15 18.27 4.70 -5.92
C SER A 15 18.01 5.99 -6.73
N ASP A 16 17.40 6.97 -6.05
CA ASP A 16 17.25 8.40 -6.41
C ASP A 16 16.10 8.83 -7.38
N GLU A 17 15.40 7.92 -8.08
CA GLU A 17 14.30 8.25 -9.02
C GLU A 17 12.95 7.54 -8.74
N GLY A 18 12.69 7.14 -7.49
CA GLY A 18 11.66 6.14 -7.14
C GLY A 18 10.22 6.35 -7.66
N LYS A 19 9.81 7.59 -7.96
CA LYS A 19 8.46 7.86 -8.51
C LYS A 19 8.34 7.60 -10.01
N GLU A 20 9.32 8.04 -10.79
CA GLU A 20 9.37 7.78 -12.24
C GLU A 20 9.49 6.28 -12.51
N GLN A 21 10.26 5.58 -11.68
CA GLN A 21 10.34 4.13 -11.74
C GLN A 21 9.01 3.44 -11.40
N LEU A 22 8.25 3.96 -10.44
CA LEU A 22 6.94 3.43 -10.11
C LEU A 22 5.96 3.61 -11.29
N GLU A 23 5.97 4.77 -11.95
CA GLU A 23 5.20 5.04 -13.17
C GLU A 23 5.58 4.06 -14.29
N ASN A 24 6.87 3.81 -14.49
CA ASN A 24 7.38 2.84 -15.45
C ASN A 24 6.98 1.39 -15.15
N ASN A 25 7.10 0.97 -13.90
CA ASN A 25 6.72 -0.37 -13.47
C ASN A 25 5.21 -0.59 -13.60
N THR A 26 4.41 0.42 -13.24
CA THR A 26 2.95 0.41 -13.41
C THR A 26 2.59 0.24 -14.88
N THR A 27 3.19 1.05 -15.75
CA THR A 27 2.89 1.01 -17.19
C THR A 27 3.29 -0.32 -17.79
N LYS A 28 4.47 -0.83 -17.47
CA LYS A 28 4.92 -2.14 -17.91
C LYS A 28 3.99 -3.25 -17.43
N GLY A 29 3.61 -3.25 -16.15
CA GLY A 29 2.68 -4.24 -15.60
C GLY A 29 1.32 -4.19 -16.29
N PHE A 30 0.78 -3.00 -16.51
CA PHE A 30 -0.49 -2.82 -17.21
C PHE A 30 -0.43 -3.35 -18.65
N LEU A 31 0.58 -2.94 -19.42
CA LEU A 31 0.74 -3.39 -20.81
C LEU A 31 0.98 -4.91 -20.89
N LYS A 32 1.70 -5.48 -19.92
CA LYS A 32 1.93 -6.93 -19.88
C LYS A 32 0.64 -7.70 -19.58
N VAL A 33 -0.22 -7.20 -18.69
CA VAL A 33 -1.55 -7.77 -18.46
C VAL A 33 -2.38 -7.74 -19.74
N LEU A 34 -2.35 -6.63 -20.48
CA LEU A 34 -3.05 -6.54 -21.77
C LEU A 34 -2.47 -7.48 -22.84
N GLN A 35 -1.14 -7.63 -22.87
CA GLN A 35 -0.41 -8.44 -23.84
C GLN A 35 -0.60 -9.96 -23.63
N GLU A 36 -0.57 -10.41 -22.38
CA GLU A 36 -0.50 -11.83 -22.03
C GLU A 36 -1.89 -12.42 -21.70
N SER A 37 -2.90 -11.57 -21.50
CA SER A 37 -4.30 -12.00 -21.37
C SER A 37 -4.97 -12.14 -22.75
N ASP A 38 -6.15 -12.76 -22.79
CA ASP A 38 -6.97 -12.79 -24.01
C ASP A 38 -7.23 -11.37 -24.56
N ASN A 39 -7.00 -11.19 -25.88
CA ASN A 39 -7.15 -9.94 -26.64
C ASN A 39 -8.45 -9.18 -26.36
N ARG A 40 -9.53 -9.89 -25.99
CA ARG A 40 -10.81 -9.28 -25.59
C ARG A 40 -10.66 -8.29 -24.44
N LEU A 41 -9.65 -8.44 -23.59
CA LEU A 41 -9.34 -7.49 -22.53
C LEU A 41 -8.87 -6.16 -23.12
N THR A 42 -7.91 -6.20 -24.05
CA THR A 42 -7.43 -5.01 -24.77
C THR A 42 -8.56 -4.38 -25.57
N ASP A 43 -9.36 -5.17 -26.29
CA ASP A 43 -10.56 -4.67 -27.00
C ASP A 43 -11.54 -3.98 -26.06
N SER A 44 -11.78 -4.55 -24.88
CA SER A 44 -12.70 -3.98 -23.89
C SER A 44 -12.16 -2.67 -23.34
N PHE A 45 -10.85 -2.58 -23.05
CA PHE A 45 -10.18 -1.34 -22.65
C PHE A 45 -10.34 -0.24 -23.71
N LEU A 46 -10.00 -0.55 -24.97
CA LEU A 46 -10.09 0.41 -26.08
C LEU A 46 -11.54 0.86 -26.33
N LYS A 47 -12.48 -0.07 -26.30
CA LYS A 47 -13.90 0.23 -26.56
C LYS A 47 -14.54 1.02 -25.43
N GLN A 48 -14.30 0.63 -24.18
CA GLN A 48 -14.96 1.22 -23.02
C GLN A 48 -14.42 2.62 -22.73
N PHE A 49 -13.12 2.84 -22.88
CA PHE A 49 -12.49 4.08 -22.41
C PHE A 49 -12.07 5.02 -23.53
N LEU A 50 -11.78 4.51 -24.72
CA LEU A 50 -11.35 5.33 -25.87
C LEU A 50 -12.40 5.37 -26.99
N GLY A 51 -13.49 4.62 -26.87
CA GLY A 51 -14.54 4.53 -27.89
C GLY A 51 -14.08 3.83 -29.18
N LEU A 52 -13.00 3.06 -29.11
CA LEU A 52 -12.38 2.41 -30.26
C LEU A 52 -12.75 0.93 -30.33
N ALA A 53 -13.19 0.48 -31.49
CA ALA A 53 -13.49 -0.93 -31.74
C ALA A 53 -12.84 -1.35 -33.05
N PHE A 54 -12.13 -2.47 -33.00
CA PHE A 54 -11.45 -3.04 -34.14
C PHE A 54 -11.90 -4.49 -34.34
N GLU A 55 -12.02 -4.91 -35.60
CA GLU A 55 -12.29 -6.30 -35.95
C GLU A 55 -10.95 -7.01 -36.24
N ASP A 56 -10.78 -8.21 -35.67
CA ASP A 56 -9.62 -9.08 -35.88
C ASP A 56 -8.23 -8.41 -35.74
N ALA A 57 -8.14 -7.40 -34.87
CA ALA A 57 -6.92 -6.64 -34.66
C ALA A 57 -5.81 -7.46 -33.98
N LYS A 58 -4.57 -7.12 -34.34
CA LYS A 58 -3.37 -7.56 -33.61
C LYS A 58 -2.80 -6.39 -32.83
N PHE A 59 -2.29 -6.68 -31.64
CA PHE A 59 -1.75 -5.69 -30.73
C PHE A 59 -0.25 -5.88 -30.56
N GLU A 60 0.46 -4.77 -30.52
CA GLU A 60 1.87 -4.66 -30.16
C GLU A 60 2.00 -3.66 -29.02
N TYR A 61 2.93 -3.92 -28.09
CA TYR A 61 3.01 -3.24 -26.81
C TYR A 61 4.46 -2.83 -26.55
N ASP A 62 4.67 -1.53 -26.38
CA ASP A 62 5.99 -0.95 -26.14
C ASP A 62 5.98 -0.07 -24.89
N THR A 63 7.11 -0.05 -24.18
CA THR A 63 7.32 0.82 -23.01
C THR A 63 8.43 1.81 -23.30
N GLN A 64 8.29 3.03 -22.75
CA GLN A 64 9.32 4.07 -22.79
C GLN A 64 9.71 4.43 -24.24
N VAL A 65 8.73 4.89 -25.02
CA VAL A 65 8.89 5.21 -26.45
C VAL A 65 9.08 6.72 -26.63
N GLY A 66 10.07 7.12 -27.43
CA GLY A 66 10.26 8.53 -27.77
C GLY A 66 9.10 9.04 -28.64
N LEU A 67 8.60 10.26 -28.39
CA LEU A 67 7.49 10.82 -29.18
C LEU A 67 7.78 10.88 -30.70
N ASN A 68 9.05 11.07 -31.06
CA ASN A 68 9.54 11.09 -32.44
C ASN A 68 9.59 9.70 -33.11
N GLU A 69 9.47 8.62 -32.34
CA GLU A 69 9.43 7.24 -32.85
C GLU A 69 8.01 6.80 -33.20
N ILE A 70 6.99 7.57 -32.78
CA ILE A 70 5.59 7.27 -33.05
C ILE A 70 5.26 7.68 -34.50
N PRO A 71 4.77 6.76 -35.35
CA PRO A 71 4.55 7.01 -36.78
C PRO A 71 3.27 7.83 -37.06
N THR A 72 3.26 9.09 -36.63
CA THR A 72 2.10 10.01 -36.70
C THR A 72 1.60 10.29 -38.14
N SER A 73 2.42 10.07 -39.17
CA SER A 73 2.02 10.23 -40.57
C SER A 73 1.32 9.01 -41.17
N GLU A 74 1.49 7.83 -40.55
CA GLU A 74 0.98 6.55 -41.06
C GLU A 74 -0.13 5.98 -40.19
N HIS A 75 -0.18 6.39 -38.91
CA HIS A 75 -1.12 5.89 -37.92
C HIS A 75 -2.14 6.96 -37.50
N SER A 76 -3.35 6.52 -37.16
CA SER A 76 -4.23 7.32 -36.30
C SER A 76 -3.66 7.30 -34.88
N VAL A 77 -3.53 8.46 -34.24
CA VAL A 77 -2.89 8.57 -32.91
C VAL A 77 -3.89 9.05 -31.87
N HIS A 78 -3.96 8.33 -30.76
CA HIS A 78 -4.71 8.70 -29.57
C HIS A 78 -3.77 8.87 -28.39
N LEU A 79 -4.07 9.81 -27.49
CA LEU A 79 -3.32 10.04 -26.26
C LEU A 79 -4.21 9.75 -25.06
N ALA A 80 -3.85 8.74 -24.26
CA ALA A 80 -4.55 8.35 -23.05
C ALA A 80 -3.68 8.66 -21.82
N GLY A 81 -4.22 9.46 -20.91
CA GLY A 81 -3.66 9.68 -19.59
C GLY A 81 -4.34 8.80 -18.55
N LEU A 82 -3.57 7.99 -17.82
CA LEU A 82 -4.04 7.14 -16.74
C LEU A 82 -3.63 7.73 -15.39
N SER A 83 -4.59 8.06 -14.54
CA SER A 83 -4.34 8.67 -13.22
C SER A 83 -5.34 8.18 -12.17
N PHE A 84 -5.16 8.59 -10.91
CA PHE A 84 -6.10 8.24 -9.85
C PHE A 84 -7.54 8.71 -10.13
N ALA A 85 -7.70 9.93 -10.66
CA ALA A 85 -9.01 10.53 -10.90
C ALA A 85 -9.46 10.48 -12.37
N GLY A 86 -8.61 10.00 -13.28
CA GLY A 86 -8.91 9.87 -14.71
C GLY A 86 -9.11 11.20 -15.42
N GLU A 87 -8.47 12.28 -14.95
CA GLU A 87 -8.64 13.58 -15.56
C GLU A 87 -8.07 13.63 -16.99
N ASN A 88 -8.88 14.11 -17.94
CA ASN A 88 -8.43 14.33 -19.32
C ASN A 88 -7.74 15.69 -19.44
N VAL A 89 -6.58 15.81 -18.79
CA VAL A 89 -5.77 17.04 -18.77
C VAL A 89 -5.19 17.38 -20.14
N ALA A 90 -5.01 16.36 -21.00
CA ALA A 90 -4.56 16.55 -22.37
C ALA A 90 -5.52 17.48 -23.12
N ARG A 91 -6.83 17.21 -23.09
CA ARG A 91 -7.85 18.03 -23.75
C ARG A 91 -7.75 19.53 -23.46
N GLU A 92 -7.45 19.89 -22.22
CA GLU A 92 -7.39 21.28 -21.76
C GLU A 92 -6.02 21.94 -21.96
N SER A 93 -5.01 21.17 -22.38
CA SER A 93 -3.65 21.67 -22.55
C SER A 93 -3.42 22.28 -23.93
N ASP A 94 -2.72 23.42 -23.96
CA ASP A 94 -2.23 24.02 -25.20
C ASP A 94 -1.15 23.12 -25.82
N PRO A 95 -1.27 22.77 -27.12
CA PRO A 95 -0.23 22.04 -27.84
C PRO A 95 1.11 22.79 -27.82
N ARG A 96 2.19 22.12 -27.43
CA ARG A 96 3.55 22.67 -27.37
C ARG A 96 4.54 21.71 -28.02
N SER A 97 5.58 22.23 -28.64
CA SER A 97 6.68 21.40 -29.14
C SER A 97 7.76 21.19 -28.09
N GLY A 98 8.42 20.03 -28.15
CA GLY A 98 9.59 19.65 -27.34
C GLY A 98 9.73 18.14 -27.20
N ASP A 99 10.96 17.67 -26.95
CA ASP A 99 11.22 16.25 -26.79
C ASP A 99 10.52 15.66 -25.56
N GLY A 100 10.19 14.38 -25.65
CA GLY A 100 9.58 13.62 -24.58
C GLY A 100 9.56 12.12 -24.88
N THR A 101 9.47 11.34 -23.81
CA THR A 101 9.28 9.89 -23.83
C THR A 101 7.97 9.61 -23.13
N VAL A 102 7.12 8.79 -23.74
CA VAL A 102 5.85 8.35 -23.15
C VAL A 102 6.05 7.03 -22.44
N ASP A 103 5.26 6.78 -21.40
CA ASP A 103 5.41 5.59 -20.58
C ASP A 103 5.11 4.30 -21.36
N GLY A 104 4.11 4.34 -22.25
CA GLY A 104 3.67 3.18 -23.01
C GLY A 104 3.01 3.49 -24.34
N VAL A 105 3.01 2.51 -25.25
CA VAL A 105 2.29 2.55 -26.53
C VAL A 105 1.64 1.20 -26.79
N VAL A 106 0.38 1.22 -27.23
CA VAL A 106 -0.29 0.06 -27.85
C VAL A 106 -0.49 0.36 -29.33
N THR A 107 0.14 -0.42 -30.19
CA THR A 107 -0.07 -0.34 -31.63
C THR A 107 -1.10 -1.39 -32.06
N VAL A 108 -2.19 -0.90 -32.63
CA VAL A 108 -3.29 -1.70 -33.18
C VAL A 108 -3.07 -1.87 -34.67
N HIS A 109 -2.72 -3.08 -35.08
CA HIS A 109 -2.61 -3.50 -36.46
C HIS A 109 -3.98 -3.95 -36.95
N SER A 110 -4.70 -3.05 -37.63
CA SER A 110 -6.03 -3.30 -38.22
C SER A 110 -6.00 -3.14 -39.74
N GLU A 111 -6.96 -3.75 -40.45
CA GLU A 111 -7.01 -3.69 -41.93
C GLU A 111 -7.28 -2.29 -42.50
N ASN A 112 -7.85 -1.38 -41.69
CA ASN A 112 -8.22 -0.04 -42.13
C ASN A 112 -7.01 0.92 -42.06
N VAL A 113 -6.71 1.38 -40.85
CA VAL A 113 -5.63 2.31 -40.55
C VAL A 113 -5.00 1.81 -39.26
N PRO A 114 -3.68 1.57 -39.23
CA PRO A 114 -3.00 1.27 -37.97
C PRO A 114 -3.23 2.41 -36.96
N THR A 115 -3.46 2.06 -35.70
CA THR A 115 -3.75 3.04 -34.65
C THR A 115 -2.71 2.92 -33.55
N SER A 116 -2.11 4.04 -33.13
CA SER A 116 -1.22 4.10 -31.97
C SER A 116 -1.94 4.73 -30.79
N ILE A 117 -2.04 3.98 -29.70
CA ILE A 117 -2.56 4.44 -28.42
C ILE A 117 -1.38 4.78 -27.52
N VAL A 118 -1.13 6.06 -27.35
CA VAL A 118 -0.05 6.60 -26.54
C VAL A 118 -0.51 6.74 -25.11
N ILE A 119 0.21 6.17 -24.17
CA ILE A 119 -0.19 6.08 -22.76
C ILE A 119 0.83 6.82 -21.88
N GLU A 120 0.32 7.74 -21.07
CA GLU A 120 1.05 8.37 -19.97
C GLU A 120 0.37 7.99 -18.65
N VAL A 121 1.16 7.60 -17.65
CA VAL A 121 0.71 7.10 -16.36
C VAL A 121 1.13 8.04 -15.23
N LYS A 122 0.22 8.20 -14.27
CA LYS A 122 0.53 8.75 -12.95
C LYS A 122 0.08 7.78 -11.88
N THR A 123 0.93 7.61 -10.87
CA THR A 123 0.74 6.63 -9.80
C THR A 123 0.23 7.28 -8.52
N GLU A 124 -0.14 6.46 -7.52
CA GLU A 124 -0.71 6.91 -6.26
C GLU A 124 -1.93 7.85 -6.45
N ARG A 125 -1.81 9.11 -6.01
CA ARG A 125 -2.81 10.17 -6.16
C ARG A 125 -2.31 11.34 -7.00
N ASP A 126 -1.23 11.12 -7.73
CA ASP A 126 -0.66 12.14 -8.59
C ASP A 126 -1.56 12.43 -9.78
N ARG A 127 -1.37 13.63 -10.31
CA ARG A 127 -2.14 14.15 -11.43
C ARG A 127 -1.29 14.27 -12.67
N LEU A 128 -1.94 14.15 -13.82
CA LEU A 128 -1.32 14.42 -15.10
C LEU A 128 -0.94 15.90 -15.19
N SER A 129 0.25 16.17 -15.72
CA SER A 129 0.75 17.54 -15.88
C SER A 129 0.19 18.18 -17.14
N LEU A 130 -0.51 19.32 -17.00
CA LEU A 130 -0.98 20.13 -18.14
C LEU A 130 0.15 20.46 -19.12
N THR A 131 1.35 20.75 -18.61
CA THR A 131 2.49 21.10 -19.46
C THR A 131 3.04 19.88 -20.20
N GLN A 132 3.07 18.71 -19.55
CA GLN A 132 3.56 17.47 -20.16
C GLN A 132 2.58 16.97 -21.23
N MET A 133 1.29 16.91 -20.91
CA MET A 133 0.27 16.48 -21.87
C MET A 133 0.17 17.45 -23.06
N GLY A 134 0.34 18.76 -22.84
CA GLY A 134 0.39 19.75 -23.93
C GLY A 134 1.59 19.55 -24.86
N LYS A 135 2.75 19.16 -24.30
CA LYS A 135 3.91 18.78 -25.13
C LYS A 135 3.62 17.55 -25.98
N TYR A 136 3.05 16.51 -25.38
CA TYR A 136 2.72 15.29 -26.10
C TYR A 136 1.71 15.54 -27.21
N ARG A 137 0.65 16.32 -26.94
CA ARG A 137 -0.31 16.73 -27.97
C ARG A 137 0.34 17.47 -29.14
N GLY A 138 1.24 18.40 -28.84
CA GLY A 138 1.93 19.19 -29.86
C GLY A 138 2.83 18.35 -30.76
N GLU A 139 3.67 17.49 -30.17
CA GLU A 139 4.57 16.60 -30.92
C GLU A 139 3.82 15.52 -31.71
N LEU A 140 2.72 14.99 -31.16
CA LEU A 140 1.88 14.01 -31.84
C LEU A 140 0.96 14.63 -32.91
N GLY A 141 0.96 15.96 -33.05
CA GLY A 141 0.11 16.68 -34.00
C GLY A 141 -1.39 16.60 -33.69
N LEU A 142 -1.75 16.33 -32.44
CA LEU A 142 -3.14 16.15 -32.00
C LEU A 142 -3.83 17.50 -31.84
N THR A 143 -4.62 17.86 -32.85
CA THR A 143 -5.42 19.10 -32.86
C THR A 143 -6.87 18.89 -32.42
N ASP A 144 -7.34 17.65 -32.42
CA ASP A 144 -8.68 17.27 -31.96
C ASP A 144 -8.65 16.82 -30.50
N ASP A 145 -9.59 17.35 -29.72
CA ASP A 145 -9.81 17.01 -28.32
C ASP A 145 -10.36 15.59 -28.15
N GLU A 146 -11.07 15.05 -29.15
CA GLU A 146 -11.66 13.70 -29.10
C GLU A 146 -10.60 12.59 -29.18
N LEU A 147 -9.36 12.92 -29.59
CA LEU A 147 -8.23 12.01 -29.62
C LEU A 147 -7.47 11.94 -28.29
N CYS A 148 -7.88 12.75 -27.31
CA CYS A 148 -7.31 12.80 -25.97
C CYS A 148 -8.26 12.15 -24.97
N HIS A 149 -7.75 11.27 -24.11
CA HIS A 149 -8.54 10.45 -23.20
C HIS A 149 -7.98 10.53 -21.78
N GLY A 150 -8.88 10.57 -20.79
CA GLY A 150 -8.53 10.43 -19.38
C GLY A 150 -9.19 9.18 -18.82
N VAL A 151 -8.42 8.32 -18.18
CA VAL A 151 -8.91 7.03 -17.64
C VAL A 151 -8.48 6.89 -16.19
N SER A 152 -9.42 6.57 -15.30
CA SER A 152 -9.07 6.39 -13.90
C SER A 152 -8.54 4.99 -13.62
N TRP A 153 -7.62 4.87 -12.66
CA TRP A 153 -7.18 3.55 -12.18
C TRP A 153 -8.32 2.72 -11.58
N LEU A 154 -9.35 3.36 -11.04
CA LEU A 154 -10.55 2.65 -10.58
C LEU A 154 -11.30 2.00 -11.76
N ASP A 155 -11.45 2.70 -12.87
CA ASP A 155 -12.10 2.15 -14.06
C ASP A 155 -11.31 0.97 -14.64
N ILE A 156 -9.98 1.10 -14.71
CA ILE A 156 -9.10 -0.01 -15.10
C ILE A 156 -9.31 -1.20 -14.18
N TYR A 157 -9.23 -0.97 -12.87
CA TYR A 157 -9.37 -2.01 -11.87
C TYR A 157 -10.73 -2.72 -11.97
N GLU A 158 -11.84 -1.99 -12.14
CA GLU A 158 -13.16 -2.59 -12.35
C GLU A 158 -13.25 -3.41 -13.64
N LEU A 159 -12.60 -2.96 -14.73
CA LEU A 159 -12.50 -3.75 -15.95
C LEU A 159 -11.76 -5.08 -15.70
N LEU A 160 -10.61 -5.03 -15.02
CA LEU A 160 -9.80 -6.21 -14.73
C LEU A 160 -10.54 -7.19 -13.82
N GLU A 161 -11.21 -6.71 -12.77
CA GLU A 161 -12.03 -7.53 -11.86
C GLU A 161 -13.15 -8.25 -12.62
N ASN A 162 -13.90 -7.51 -13.44
CA ASN A 162 -14.98 -8.07 -14.26
C ASN A 162 -14.47 -9.15 -15.21
N TYR A 163 -13.27 -8.98 -15.76
CA TYR A 163 -12.65 -9.97 -16.63
C TYR A 163 -12.18 -11.21 -15.84
N ARG A 164 -11.58 -11.00 -14.67
CA ARG A 164 -11.10 -12.06 -13.76
C ARG A 164 -12.24 -12.99 -13.35
N GLU A 165 -13.41 -12.45 -13.04
CA GLU A 165 -14.59 -13.24 -12.65
C GLU A 165 -15.13 -14.12 -13.78
N ARG A 166 -14.91 -13.73 -15.04
CA ARG A 166 -15.46 -14.40 -16.22
C ARG A 166 -14.48 -15.36 -16.88
N THR A 167 -13.18 -15.12 -16.74
CA THR A 167 -12.16 -15.94 -17.39
C THR A 167 -12.08 -17.32 -16.74
N LYS A 168 -11.99 -18.36 -17.58
CA LYS A 168 -11.71 -19.74 -17.18
C LYS A 168 -10.23 -20.09 -17.31
N ASN A 169 -9.43 -19.19 -17.88
CA ASN A 169 -7.99 -19.36 -18.00
C ASN A 169 -7.34 -19.01 -16.66
N ASP A 170 -6.63 -19.97 -16.08
CA ASP A 170 -5.96 -19.78 -14.78
C ASP A 170 -4.77 -18.81 -14.88
N ILE A 171 -4.10 -18.72 -16.05
CA ILE A 171 -3.03 -17.75 -16.28
C ILE A 171 -3.62 -16.34 -16.26
N ASP A 172 -4.62 -16.05 -17.10
CA ASP A 172 -5.30 -14.74 -17.11
C ASP A 172 -5.78 -14.37 -15.70
N ARG A 173 -6.40 -15.32 -14.99
CA ARG A 173 -6.90 -15.09 -13.63
C ARG A 173 -5.78 -14.65 -12.70
N PHE A 174 -4.64 -15.35 -12.73
CA PHE A 174 -3.45 -15.01 -11.94
C PHE A 174 -2.90 -13.62 -12.32
N LEU A 175 -2.78 -13.31 -13.61
CA LEU A 175 -2.26 -12.01 -14.07
C LEU A 175 -3.13 -10.84 -13.58
N LEU A 176 -4.45 -11.00 -13.72
CA LEU A 176 -5.42 -9.99 -13.31
C LEU A 176 -5.43 -9.82 -11.79
N GLU A 177 -5.36 -10.94 -11.06
CA GLU A 177 -5.26 -10.93 -9.60
C GLU A 177 -4.04 -10.13 -9.12
N GLU A 178 -2.84 -10.48 -9.59
CA GLU A 178 -1.60 -9.82 -9.17
C GLU A 178 -1.59 -8.31 -9.50
N PHE A 179 -2.11 -7.91 -10.67
CA PHE A 179 -2.13 -6.50 -11.04
C PHE A 179 -3.20 -5.70 -10.29
N THR A 180 -4.37 -6.27 -10.04
CA THR A 180 -5.40 -5.59 -9.23
C THR A 180 -4.93 -5.37 -7.79
N ASP A 181 -4.22 -6.34 -7.22
CA ASP A 181 -3.58 -6.18 -5.90
C ASP A 181 -2.55 -5.08 -5.87
N TYR A 182 -1.69 -5.05 -6.89
CA TYR A 182 -0.73 -3.98 -7.04
C TYR A 182 -1.38 -2.60 -7.00
N LEU A 183 -2.48 -2.40 -7.71
CA LEU A 183 -3.20 -1.12 -7.72
C LEU A 183 -3.73 -0.76 -6.32
N GLU A 184 -4.20 -1.73 -5.55
CA GLU A 184 -4.64 -1.52 -4.16
C GLU A 184 -3.47 -1.11 -3.26
N LEU A 185 -2.38 -1.90 -3.30
CA LEU A 185 -1.19 -1.71 -2.48
C LEU A 185 -0.51 -0.37 -2.79
N MET A 186 -0.38 -0.01 -4.07
CA MET A 186 0.20 1.25 -4.53
C MET A 186 -0.74 2.44 -4.45
N ARG A 187 -1.86 2.29 -3.73
CA ARG A 187 -2.78 3.38 -3.38
C ARG A 187 -3.48 4.00 -4.59
N MET A 188 -3.49 3.29 -5.72
CA MET A 188 -4.01 3.74 -7.02
C MET A 188 -5.53 3.55 -7.12
N VAL A 189 -6.08 2.63 -6.34
CA VAL A 189 -7.52 2.43 -6.16
C VAL A 189 -7.92 2.52 -4.68
N PRO A 190 -9.23 2.56 -4.35
CA PRO A 190 -9.68 2.43 -2.97
C PRO A 190 -9.17 1.14 -2.34
N PHE A 191 -8.75 1.22 -1.08
CA PHE A 191 -8.38 0.04 -0.29
C PHE A 191 -9.66 -0.74 0.02
N ARG A 192 -9.72 -2.03 -0.29
CA ARG A 192 -10.92 -2.85 -0.04
C ARG A 192 -10.97 -3.42 1.38
N GLY A 193 -9.83 -3.81 1.95
CA GLY A 193 -9.75 -4.26 3.34
C GLY A 193 -10.69 -5.43 3.65
N PHE A 194 -11.32 -5.40 4.83
CA PHE A 194 -12.39 -6.31 5.25
C PHE A 194 -13.72 -5.58 5.42
N ASP A 195 -14.83 -6.27 5.13
CA ASP A 195 -16.19 -5.74 5.23
C ASP A 195 -16.65 -5.41 6.67
N ARG A 196 -17.58 -4.45 6.74
CA ARG A 196 -18.33 -3.96 7.90
C ARG A 196 -19.02 -5.07 8.70
N ASP A 197 -19.47 -6.15 8.05
CA ASP A 197 -20.36 -7.13 8.67
C ASP A 197 -19.61 -8.26 9.42
N LYS A 198 -18.28 -8.40 9.26
CA LYS A 198 -17.43 -9.32 10.07
C LYS A 198 -17.19 -8.83 11.51
N LEU A 199 -17.68 -7.64 11.89
CA LEU A 199 -17.54 -7.05 13.22
C LEU A 199 -18.83 -7.15 14.06
N SER A 200 -19.48 -8.32 14.13
CA SER A 200 -20.73 -8.50 14.88
C SER A 200 -20.48 -8.72 16.39
N GLY A 201 -20.34 -7.63 17.16
CA GLY A 201 -20.24 -7.68 18.63
C GLY A 201 -20.85 -6.44 19.30
N SER A 202 -21.24 -6.54 20.57
CA SER A 202 -21.97 -5.48 21.30
C SER A 202 -21.13 -4.25 21.68
N GLY A 203 -19.79 -4.26 21.48
CA GLY A 203 -18.87 -3.17 21.84
C GLY A 203 -18.48 -2.19 20.72
N VAL A 204 -18.95 -2.42 19.49
CA VAL A 204 -18.37 -1.84 18.26
C VAL A 204 -18.99 -0.48 17.84
N GLY A 205 -19.97 0.04 18.59
CA GLY A 205 -20.85 1.14 18.14
C GLY A 205 -20.19 2.53 17.93
N GLU A 206 -19.19 2.89 18.74
CA GLU A 206 -18.54 4.21 18.67
C GLU A 206 -17.33 4.21 17.72
N TYR A 207 -16.60 3.10 17.67
CA TYR A 207 -15.50 2.86 16.73
C TYR A 207 -15.98 2.81 15.25
N ARG A 208 -17.17 2.22 15.00
CA ARG A 208 -17.83 2.14 13.68
C ARG A 208 -18.06 3.50 13.00
N LYS A 209 -18.30 4.57 13.77
CA LYS A 209 -18.68 5.88 13.20
C LYS A 209 -17.49 6.67 12.65
N THR A 210 -16.28 6.41 13.14
CA THR A 210 -15.11 7.27 12.90
C THR A 210 -14.15 6.71 11.85
N MET A 211 -14.17 5.40 11.58
CA MET A 211 -13.15 4.68 10.78
C MET A 211 -13.62 4.16 9.40
N LEU A 212 -14.94 4.17 9.11
CA LEU A 212 -15.52 3.38 7.99
C LEU A 212 -16.36 4.22 7.01
N ARG A 213 -15.72 5.13 6.27
CA ARG A 213 -16.29 5.72 5.04
C ARG A 213 -15.36 5.46 3.86
N GLY A 214 -15.74 4.54 2.96
CA GLY A 214 -15.08 4.37 1.66
C GLY A 214 -15.32 3.01 0.98
N VAL A 215 -16.38 2.96 0.15
CA VAL A 215 -16.69 2.14 -1.05
C VAL A 215 -16.44 0.61 -1.09
N ASP A 216 -17.55 -0.05 -1.48
CA ASP A 216 -17.92 -1.46 -1.78
C ASP A 216 -17.72 -2.54 -0.70
N GLN A 217 -18.83 -3.15 -0.29
CA GLN A 217 -19.07 -3.88 0.97
C GLN A 217 -19.26 -5.39 0.75
N THR A 218 -18.78 -5.94 -0.36
CA THR A 218 -19.11 -7.33 -0.75
C THR A 218 -17.91 -8.22 -1.05
N ASN A 219 -16.72 -7.67 -1.29
CA ASN A 219 -15.52 -8.44 -1.62
C ASN A 219 -14.28 -7.92 -0.86
N PRO A 220 -13.68 -8.71 0.05
CA PRO A 220 -12.46 -8.28 0.74
C PRO A 220 -11.30 -8.08 -0.25
N GLY A 221 -10.40 -7.14 0.05
CA GLY A 221 -9.17 -6.97 -0.73
C GLY A 221 -8.28 -8.20 -0.60
N ILE A 222 -7.58 -8.58 -1.67
CA ILE A 222 -6.94 -9.90 -1.75
C ILE A 222 -5.76 -10.02 -0.78
N PHE A 223 -4.96 -8.95 -0.60
CA PHE A 223 -3.95 -8.90 0.47
C PHE A 223 -4.56 -9.16 1.85
N SER A 224 -5.70 -8.51 2.12
CA SER A 224 -6.40 -8.66 3.41
C SER A 224 -6.84 -10.11 3.58
N GLN A 225 -7.53 -10.67 2.57
CA GLN A 225 -8.01 -12.04 2.59
C GLN A 225 -6.87 -13.05 2.75
N ALA A 226 -5.77 -12.91 2.00
CA ALA A 226 -4.61 -13.80 2.08
C ALA A 226 -3.96 -13.76 3.48
N LEU A 227 -3.80 -12.57 4.07
CA LEU A 227 -3.30 -12.43 5.43
C LEU A 227 -4.20 -13.15 6.44
N TYR A 228 -5.52 -13.04 6.29
CA TYR A 228 -6.46 -13.74 7.16
C TYR A 228 -6.45 -15.25 6.94
N GLU A 229 -6.47 -15.74 5.70
CA GLU A 229 -6.47 -17.18 5.41
C GLU A 229 -5.17 -17.85 5.88
N SER A 230 -4.02 -17.23 5.65
CA SER A 230 -2.72 -17.78 6.00
C SER A 230 -2.41 -17.74 7.51
N ARG A 231 -3.12 -16.92 8.31
CA ARG A 231 -2.83 -16.73 9.74
C ARG A 231 -2.81 -18.02 10.57
N GLU A 232 -3.59 -19.02 10.16
CA GLU A 232 -3.70 -20.30 10.86
C GLU A 232 -2.38 -21.10 10.82
N ASN A 233 -1.51 -20.80 9.84
CA ASN A 233 -0.19 -21.40 9.74
C ASN A 233 0.85 -20.79 10.69
N TYR A 234 0.51 -19.72 11.43
CA TYR A 234 1.44 -18.90 12.22
C TYR A 234 1.01 -18.75 13.70
N ASP A 235 0.28 -19.72 14.25
CA ASP A 235 -0.27 -19.67 15.63
C ASP A 235 -1.24 -18.50 15.90
N LEU A 236 -1.72 -17.82 14.85
CA LEU A 236 -2.64 -16.69 14.94
C LEU A 236 -4.08 -17.08 14.62
N GLY A 237 -4.43 -18.36 14.73
CA GLY A 237 -5.75 -18.89 14.34
C GLY A 237 -6.93 -18.30 15.14
N ASN A 238 -6.69 -17.93 16.40
CA ASN A 238 -7.65 -17.25 17.29
C ASN A 238 -7.83 -15.76 16.97
N PHE A 239 -7.00 -15.16 16.10
CA PHE A 239 -7.14 -13.76 15.74
C PHE A 239 -8.18 -13.58 14.64
N THR A 240 -8.99 -12.54 14.76
CA THR A 240 -9.90 -12.05 13.74
C THR A 240 -9.29 -10.83 13.05
N ALA A 241 -9.48 -10.74 11.74
CA ALA A 241 -9.04 -9.59 10.97
C ALA A 241 -10.13 -8.50 10.86
N THR A 242 -9.72 -7.25 10.96
CA THR A 242 -10.51 -6.07 10.65
C THR A 242 -9.67 -5.08 9.86
N SER A 243 -10.27 -3.98 9.38
CA SER A 243 -9.53 -2.98 8.63
C SER A 243 -9.94 -1.55 8.98
N ASN A 244 -8.97 -0.64 8.88
CA ASN A 244 -9.19 0.79 8.94
C ASN A 244 -9.08 1.38 7.55
N GLN A 245 -10.22 1.79 6.98
CA GLN A 245 -10.30 2.28 5.61
C GLN A 245 -9.63 3.65 5.44
N ARG A 246 -9.57 4.45 6.51
CA ARG A 246 -8.94 5.77 6.48
C ARG A 246 -7.41 5.69 6.47
N SER A 247 -6.84 4.83 7.32
CA SER A 247 -5.39 4.61 7.37
C SER A 247 -4.91 3.51 6.43
N ARG A 248 -5.81 2.74 5.83
CA ARG A 248 -5.54 1.61 4.92
C ARG A 248 -4.71 0.52 5.60
N GLU A 249 -5.17 0.11 6.76
CA GLU A 249 -4.53 -0.88 7.59
C GLU A 249 -5.44 -2.09 7.76
N VAL A 250 -4.84 -3.26 7.71
CA VAL A 250 -5.41 -4.50 8.24
C VAL A 250 -4.98 -4.62 9.69
N HIS A 251 -5.88 -5.04 10.57
CA HIS A 251 -5.58 -5.31 11.97
C HIS A 251 -5.96 -6.75 12.30
N LEU A 252 -5.07 -7.48 12.98
CA LEU A 252 -5.40 -8.76 13.63
C LEU A 252 -5.60 -8.52 15.13
N VAL A 253 -6.77 -8.90 15.63
CA VAL A 253 -7.17 -8.75 17.04
C VAL A 253 -7.58 -10.11 17.56
N ASP A 254 -7.23 -10.43 18.81
CA ASP A 254 -7.78 -11.60 19.47
C ASP A 254 -9.32 -11.57 19.44
N SER A 255 -9.93 -12.70 19.05
CA SER A 255 -11.38 -12.76 18.83
C SER A 255 -12.17 -12.57 20.12
N GLU A 256 -11.70 -13.10 21.25
CA GLU A 256 -12.37 -12.97 22.55
C GLU A 256 -12.29 -11.52 23.07
N GLU A 257 -11.14 -10.87 22.88
CA GLU A 257 -10.97 -9.45 23.17
C GLU A 257 -11.89 -8.57 22.31
N LEU A 258 -12.01 -8.89 21.03
CA LEU A 258 -12.83 -8.12 20.10
C LEU A 258 -14.33 -8.22 20.41
N GLU A 259 -14.80 -9.39 20.81
CA GLU A 259 -16.21 -9.61 21.20
C GLU A 259 -16.61 -8.78 22.42
N ASN A 260 -15.70 -8.66 23.38
CA ASN A 260 -15.98 -8.10 24.71
C ASN A 260 -15.44 -6.68 24.93
N GLY A 261 -14.62 -6.18 23.99
CA GLY A 261 -13.82 -4.97 24.17
C GLY A 261 -14.20 -3.79 23.28
N ILE A 262 -13.49 -2.68 23.49
CA ILE A 262 -13.53 -1.49 22.64
C ILE A 262 -12.22 -1.45 21.86
N PHE A 263 -12.26 -1.60 20.53
CA PHE A 263 -11.06 -1.76 19.68
C PHE A 263 -9.92 -0.77 20.00
N GLN A 264 -10.22 0.51 20.23
CA GLN A 264 -9.22 1.55 20.57
C GLN A 264 -8.37 1.22 21.81
N ARG A 265 -8.88 0.33 22.65
CA ARG A 265 -8.25 -0.13 23.89
C ARG A 265 -7.75 -1.57 23.80
N LEU A 266 -7.85 -2.20 22.64
CA LEU A 266 -7.40 -3.57 22.41
C LEU A 266 -5.99 -3.60 21.87
N ARG A 267 -5.23 -4.57 22.35
CA ARG A 267 -3.95 -4.93 21.75
C ARG A 267 -4.24 -5.55 20.39
N HIS A 268 -3.48 -5.17 19.38
CA HIS A 268 -3.67 -5.72 18.06
C HIS A 268 -2.39 -5.61 17.25
N PHE A 269 -2.27 -6.51 16.28
CA PHE A 269 -1.30 -6.38 15.21
C PHE A 269 -1.90 -5.54 14.08
N SER A 270 -1.08 -4.81 13.34
CA SER A 270 -1.52 -4.10 12.14
C SER A 270 -0.49 -4.15 11.02
N ALA A 271 -0.98 -4.14 9.79
CA ALA A 271 -0.18 -4.09 8.58
C ALA A 271 -0.81 -3.12 7.57
N GLY A 272 -0.04 -2.24 6.96
CA GLY A 272 -0.54 -1.30 5.96
C GLY A 272 0.45 -0.21 5.56
N PHE A 273 0.01 0.68 4.68
CA PHE A 273 0.83 1.75 4.11
C PHE A 273 0.64 3.08 4.84
N TRP A 274 0.93 3.08 6.14
CA TRP A 274 0.83 4.27 6.99
C TRP A 274 1.81 5.38 6.55
N HIS A 275 2.96 4.99 5.99
CA HIS A 275 3.99 5.91 5.50
C HIS A 275 4.05 5.92 3.97
N PRO A 276 4.22 7.10 3.34
CA PRO A 276 4.50 7.17 1.90
C PRO A 276 5.71 6.30 1.56
N ALA A 277 5.59 5.47 0.52
CA ALA A 277 6.62 4.56 0.04
C ALA A 277 7.16 3.52 1.06
N LYS A 278 6.43 3.23 2.14
CA LYS A 278 6.79 2.16 3.08
C LYS A 278 5.58 1.34 3.51
N PHE A 279 5.78 0.03 3.62
CA PHE A 279 4.85 -0.88 4.25
C PHE A 279 5.23 -1.03 5.72
N SER A 280 4.26 -0.78 6.61
CA SER A 280 4.46 -0.85 8.05
C SER A 280 3.76 -2.08 8.61
N VAL A 281 4.48 -2.83 9.46
CA VAL A 281 3.95 -3.94 10.24
C VAL A 281 4.17 -3.62 11.71
N GLN A 282 3.13 -3.70 12.54
CA GLN A 282 3.15 -3.19 13.90
C GLN A 282 2.47 -4.12 14.90
N LEU A 283 3.01 -4.15 16.12
CA LEU A 283 2.28 -4.53 17.33
C LEU A 283 1.88 -3.25 18.08
N TYR A 284 0.59 -3.06 18.31
CA TYR A 284 0.03 -1.93 19.04
C TYR A 284 -0.52 -2.37 20.40
N ILE A 285 0.04 -1.84 21.49
CA ILE A 285 -0.36 -2.15 22.87
C ILE A 285 -0.89 -0.88 23.55
N PRO A 286 -2.21 -0.73 23.71
CA PRO A 286 -2.81 0.39 24.43
C PRO A 286 -2.94 0.11 25.94
N ASN A 287 -2.75 1.15 26.76
CA ASN A 287 -2.99 1.15 28.22
C ASN A 287 -2.11 0.14 29.02
N ARG A 288 -2.09 0.28 30.36
CA ARG A 288 -1.29 -0.54 31.31
C ARG A 288 0.24 -0.63 31.06
N ILE A 289 0.76 0.25 30.21
CA ILE A 289 2.18 0.29 29.81
C ILE A 289 3.10 0.49 31.00
N VAL A 290 2.77 1.43 31.90
CA VAL A 290 3.66 1.80 33.00
C VAL A 290 3.88 0.64 33.95
N SER A 291 2.79 -0.03 34.35
CA SER A 291 2.88 -1.14 35.29
C SER A 291 3.55 -2.36 34.69
N ASN A 292 3.54 -2.53 33.36
CA ASN A 292 4.12 -3.70 32.70
C ASN A 292 5.55 -3.46 32.20
N ILE A 293 5.97 -2.23 31.96
CA ILE A 293 7.34 -1.93 31.51
C ILE A 293 8.30 -1.72 32.69
N VAL A 294 7.91 -0.91 33.68
CA VAL A 294 8.82 -0.50 34.77
C VAL A 294 8.37 -1.01 36.15
N ARG A 295 9.33 -1.15 37.05
CA ARG A 295 9.07 -1.47 38.47
C ARG A 295 8.33 -0.32 39.14
N ARG A 296 7.45 -0.64 40.08
CA ARG A 296 6.66 0.36 40.81
C ARG A 296 7.59 1.34 41.53
N GLY A 297 7.46 2.64 41.21
CA GLY A 297 8.24 3.71 41.82
C GLY A 297 9.68 3.83 41.32
N SER A 298 10.04 3.14 40.23
CA SER A 298 11.36 3.20 39.60
C SER A 298 11.23 3.37 38.09
N SER A 299 12.30 3.80 37.43
CA SER A 299 12.47 3.74 35.97
C SER A 299 13.15 2.45 35.50
N GLU A 300 13.56 1.59 36.43
CA GLU A 300 14.11 0.27 36.13
C GLU A 300 13.06 -0.62 35.45
N LEU A 301 13.49 -1.31 34.39
CA LEU A 301 12.65 -2.28 33.70
C LEU A 301 12.26 -3.43 34.63
N LYS A 302 11.05 -3.96 34.42
CA LYS A 302 10.69 -5.25 34.99
C LYS A 302 11.59 -6.35 34.39
N PRO A 303 12.10 -7.28 35.20
CA PRO A 303 12.92 -8.39 34.69
C PRO A 303 12.19 -9.21 33.62
N GLU A 304 10.90 -9.44 33.82
CA GLU A 304 10.08 -10.21 32.90
C GLU A 304 9.84 -9.49 31.57
N PHE A 305 9.48 -8.20 31.60
CA PHE A 305 9.41 -7.38 30.39
C PHE A 305 10.74 -7.38 29.64
N LYS A 306 11.86 -7.18 30.36
CA LYS A 306 13.20 -7.23 29.76
C LYS A 306 13.42 -8.56 29.05
N ARG A 307 13.14 -9.69 29.71
CA ARG A 307 13.31 -11.03 29.15
C ARG A 307 12.47 -11.22 27.88
N VAL A 308 11.17 -10.98 27.96
CA VAL A 308 10.24 -11.16 26.82
C VAL A 308 10.66 -10.31 25.61
N MET A 309 11.08 -9.06 25.84
CA MET A 309 11.57 -8.21 24.77
C MET A 309 12.89 -8.71 24.18
N LEU A 310 13.83 -9.18 24.99
CA LEU A 310 15.10 -9.69 24.48
C LEU A 310 14.91 -10.96 23.66
N ASP A 311 14.09 -11.89 24.14
CA ASP A 311 13.78 -13.14 23.43
C ASP A 311 13.18 -12.80 22.06
N ALA A 312 12.11 -11.98 22.02
CA ALA A 312 11.46 -11.59 20.76
C ALA A 312 12.39 -10.80 19.82
N LEU A 313 13.21 -9.86 20.33
CA LEU A 313 14.12 -9.08 19.49
C LEU A 313 15.27 -9.94 18.93
N SER A 314 15.71 -10.96 19.67
CA SER A 314 16.76 -11.87 19.19
C SER A 314 16.30 -12.77 18.04
N GLU A 315 15.02 -13.11 17.99
CA GLU A 315 14.43 -13.88 16.89
C GLU A 315 14.19 -13.02 15.64
N LEU A 316 14.15 -11.69 15.77
CA LEU A 316 14.06 -10.77 14.63
C LEU A 316 15.39 -10.66 13.84
N ASP A 317 16.51 -11.17 14.36
CA ASP A 317 17.83 -11.13 13.71
C ASP A 317 17.94 -12.08 12.48
N ASP A 318 17.09 -13.11 12.40
CA ASP A 318 17.11 -14.11 11.31
C ASP A 318 16.31 -13.70 10.07
N ILE A 319 15.58 -12.58 10.13
CA ILE A 319 14.88 -11.99 8.98
C ILE A 319 15.89 -11.05 8.30
N GLU A 320 16.17 -11.17 6.99
CA GLU A 320 17.15 -10.29 6.31
C GLU A 320 16.78 -8.80 6.49
N LEU A 321 17.66 -8.04 7.14
CA LEU A 321 17.49 -6.63 7.49
C LEU A 321 18.61 -5.79 6.85
N THR A 322 18.28 -4.79 6.02
CA THR A 322 19.26 -3.76 5.65
C THR A 322 19.28 -2.62 6.69
N ARG A 323 20.32 -1.78 6.67
CA ARG A 323 20.57 -0.72 7.67
C ARG A 323 19.46 0.32 7.81
N GLU A 324 18.52 0.40 6.87
CA GLU A 324 17.36 1.31 6.89
C GLU A 324 16.04 0.64 7.35
N ASP A 325 16.06 -0.66 7.67
CA ASP A 325 14.88 -1.54 7.84
C ASP A 325 14.64 -2.01 9.28
N ASN A 326 15.34 -1.43 10.25
CA ASN A 326 15.34 -1.94 11.60
C ASN A 326 14.00 -1.69 12.31
N PRO A 327 13.50 -2.64 13.13
CA PRO A 327 12.31 -2.40 13.93
C PRO A 327 12.54 -1.24 14.91
N PHE A 328 11.59 -0.32 14.93
CA PHE A 328 11.52 0.80 15.84
C PHE A 328 10.52 0.48 16.93
N TYR A 329 10.91 0.68 18.18
CA TYR A 329 9.99 0.65 19.28
C TYR A 329 9.88 2.03 19.90
N TYR A 330 8.65 2.48 20.08
CA TYR A 330 8.39 3.84 20.54
C TYR A 330 7.15 3.94 21.41
N LEU A 331 7.17 4.98 22.24
CA LEU A 331 6.00 5.39 23.01
C LEU A 331 5.22 6.43 22.22
N ARG A 332 3.98 6.07 21.89
CA ARG A 332 3.03 6.96 21.24
C ARG A 332 2.10 7.56 22.29
N TYR A 333 1.99 8.88 22.28
CA TYR A 333 1.08 9.62 23.15
C TYR A 333 0.00 10.26 22.30
N GLN A 334 -1.26 10.14 22.73
CA GLN A 334 -2.35 10.86 22.12
C GLN A 334 -2.90 11.88 23.10
N ARG A 335 -3.06 13.13 22.62
CA ARG A 335 -3.69 14.22 23.38
C ARG A 335 -4.83 14.80 22.56
N ASN A 336 -6.00 14.81 23.15
CA ASN A 336 -7.15 15.54 22.61
C ASN A 336 -6.98 17.03 22.90
N ILE A 337 -6.69 17.82 21.87
CA ILE A 337 -6.59 19.28 21.94
C ILE A 337 -7.92 19.85 21.48
N GLN A 338 -8.58 20.60 22.37
CA GLN A 338 -9.73 21.42 22.01
C GLN A 338 -9.22 22.80 21.59
N GLN A 339 -9.30 23.12 20.29
CA GLN A 339 -8.96 24.46 19.83
C GLN A 339 -10.06 25.45 20.23
N ALA A 340 -9.68 26.71 20.47
CA ALA A 340 -10.64 27.77 20.73
C ALA A 340 -11.56 27.91 19.52
N ASN A 341 -12.85 27.64 19.71
CA ASN A 341 -13.96 27.67 18.73
C ASN A 341 -14.28 26.36 17.98
N ASP A 342 -13.54 25.27 18.20
CA ASP A 342 -13.92 23.97 17.64
C ASP A 342 -14.86 23.19 18.56
N ARG A 343 -15.94 22.64 17.97
CA ARG A 343 -16.89 21.75 18.66
C ARG A 343 -16.33 20.33 18.84
N GLU A 344 -15.34 19.92 18.04
CA GLU A 344 -14.70 18.61 18.09
C GLU A 344 -13.26 18.73 18.61
N ARG A 345 -12.82 17.75 19.41
CA ARG A 345 -11.44 17.70 19.89
C ARG A 345 -10.56 17.12 18.79
N GLN A 346 -9.48 17.79 18.42
CA GLN A 346 -8.45 17.22 17.53
C GLN A 346 -7.50 16.34 18.36
N THR A 347 -7.36 15.08 17.99
CA THR A 347 -6.37 14.19 18.61
C THR A 347 -5.00 14.44 17.97
N THR A 348 -4.07 15.04 18.72
CA THR A 348 -2.67 15.19 18.31
C THR A 348 -1.85 14.02 18.85
N THR A 349 -1.09 13.38 17.97
CA THR A 349 -0.16 12.30 18.32
C THR A 349 1.25 12.88 18.49
N PHE A 350 1.94 12.50 19.56
CA PHE A 350 3.35 12.84 19.80
C PHE A 350 4.14 11.55 19.98
N HIS A 351 5.35 11.51 19.39
CA HIS A 351 6.35 10.47 19.63
C HIS A 351 7.26 11.04 20.72
N ALA A 352 7.26 10.49 21.95
CA ALA A 352 8.14 11.05 22.98
C ALA A 352 9.55 10.47 22.87
N ASP A 353 9.67 9.17 22.58
CA ASP A 353 10.96 8.49 22.45
C ASP A 353 10.82 7.30 21.51
N SER A 354 11.73 7.20 20.54
CA SER A 354 11.85 6.09 19.59
C SER A 354 13.24 5.52 19.66
N VAL A 355 13.34 4.20 19.70
CA VAL A 355 14.63 3.54 19.67
C VAL A 355 14.65 2.55 18.52
N ILE A 356 15.73 2.61 17.75
CA ILE A 356 15.99 1.76 16.60
C ILE A 356 16.73 0.53 17.11
N TYR A 357 16.22 -0.67 16.83
CA TYR A 357 17.01 -1.89 16.96
C TYR A 357 18.12 -1.90 15.88
N MET A 358 19.21 -2.63 16.04
CA MET A 358 20.11 -2.89 14.90
C MET A 358 20.63 -4.33 15.02
N PRO A 359 20.67 -5.11 13.93
CA PRO A 359 21.26 -6.44 13.94
C PRO A 359 22.68 -6.45 14.49
N GLY A 360 23.00 -7.46 15.29
CA GLY A 360 24.32 -7.63 15.90
C GLY A 360 24.62 -6.71 17.07
N VAL A 361 23.60 -6.06 17.65
CA VAL A 361 23.71 -5.32 18.91
C VAL A 361 23.67 -6.30 20.08
N ASP A 362 24.62 -6.19 21.01
CA ASP A 362 24.65 -7.07 22.18
C ASP A 362 23.48 -6.82 23.16
N GLU A 363 23.19 -7.83 23.98
CA GLU A 363 22.10 -7.79 24.97
C GLU A 363 22.18 -6.56 25.90
N ALA A 364 23.40 -6.12 26.23
CA ALA A 364 23.61 -4.98 27.13
C ALA A 364 23.13 -3.68 26.48
N SER A 365 23.46 -3.47 25.20
CA SER A 365 23.03 -2.31 24.43
C SER A 365 21.52 -2.33 24.16
N ILE A 366 20.91 -3.50 23.89
CA ILE A 366 19.44 -3.62 23.81
C ILE A 366 18.81 -3.27 25.17
N THR A 367 19.38 -3.75 26.27
CA THR A 367 18.91 -3.45 27.62
C THR A 367 18.97 -1.95 27.93
N ASP A 368 20.07 -1.28 27.59
CA ASP A 368 20.24 0.16 27.80
C ASP A 368 19.21 0.96 26.98
N ARG A 369 18.98 0.53 25.74
CA ARG A 369 17.97 1.07 24.83
C ARG A 369 16.54 0.91 25.39
N LEU A 370 16.18 -0.28 25.86
CA LEU A 370 14.90 -0.49 26.56
C LEU A 370 14.83 0.37 27.84
N GLY A 371 15.95 0.60 28.52
CA GLY A 371 16.04 1.49 29.68
C GLY A 371 15.68 2.94 29.37
N VAL A 372 15.96 3.43 28.14
CA VAL A 372 15.50 4.74 27.67
C VAL A 372 13.97 4.79 27.66
N ILE A 373 13.32 3.76 27.11
CA ILE A 373 11.85 3.64 27.13
C ILE A 373 11.34 3.61 28.56
N GLY A 374 11.96 2.82 29.45
CA GLY A 374 11.55 2.75 30.85
C GLY A 374 11.55 4.12 31.54
N ARG A 375 12.61 4.91 31.32
CA ARG A 375 12.69 6.31 31.80
C ARG A 375 11.60 7.18 31.18
N ALA A 376 11.43 7.14 29.86
CA ALA A 376 10.42 7.89 29.15
C ALA A 376 9.00 7.60 29.63
N VAL A 377 8.64 6.33 29.77
CA VAL A 377 7.35 5.88 30.34
C VAL A 377 7.14 6.49 31.72
N ARG A 378 8.17 6.47 32.57
CA ARG A 378 8.09 7.00 33.93
C ARG A 378 7.93 8.51 33.95
N GLU A 379 8.81 9.23 33.27
CA GLU A 379 8.82 10.69 33.20
C GLU A 379 7.50 11.24 32.66
N THR A 380 7.02 10.69 31.54
CA THR A 380 5.74 11.09 30.95
C THR A 380 4.53 10.72 31.80
N THR A 381 4.64 9.68 32.64
CA THR A 381 3.61 9.34 33.62
C THR A 381 3.59 10.30 34.79
N ASP A 382 4.74 10.59 35.37
CA ASP A 382 4.85 11.52 36.49
C ASP A 382 4.45 12.95 36.05
N ALA A 383 4.72 13.32 34.79
CA ALA A 383 4.33 14.59 34.20
C ALA A 383 2.88 14.65 33.67
N ASN A 384 2.09 13.57 33.76
CA ASN A 384 0.74 13.48 33.19
C ASN A 384 0.65 13.89 31.71
N ILE A 385 1.66 13.51 30.91
CA ILE A 385 1.71 13.80 29.47
C ILE A 385 0.89 12.75 28.71
N GLY A 386 -0.02 13.24 27.85
CA GLY A 386 -0.91 12.41 27.04
C GLY A 386 -2.09 11.81 27.84
N HIS A 387 -3.26 11.72 27.20
CA HIS A 387 -4.42 11.06 27.81
C HIS A 387 -4.44 9.56 27.52
N GLU A 388 -3.86 9.15 26.39
CA GLU A 388 -3.67 7.77 26.01
C GLU A 388 -2.20 7.53 25.69
N LYS A 389 -1.71 6.36 26.11
CA LYS A 389 -0.34 5.91 25.92
C LYS A 389 -0.40 4.55 25.24
N SER A 390 0.44 4.40 24.22
CA SER A 390 0.57 3.16 23.46
C SER A 390 2.05 2.80 23.32
N PHE A 391 2.36 1.53 23.52
CA PHE A 391 3.67 0.98 23.18
C PHE A 391 3.54 0.36 21.80
N VAL A 392 4.42 0.75 20.88
CA VAL A 392 4.39 0.31 19.49
C VAL A 392 5.73 -0.31 19.16
N ILE A 393 5.70 -1.49 18.54
CA ILE A 393 6.85 -2.11 17.88
C ILE A 393 6.51 -2.14 16.39
N GLU A 394 7.26 -1.41 15.58
CA GLU A 394 7.00 -1.22 14.17
C GLU A 394 8.22 -1.62 13.34
N LYS A 395 7.99 -2.46 12.33
CA LYS A 395 8.92 -2.69 11.23
C LYS A 395 8.42 -1.92 10.02
N GLN A 396 9.28 -1.09 9.45
CA GLN A 396 9.01 -0.43 8.18
C GLN A 396 9.84 -1.12 7.11
N ILE A 397 9.15 -1.64 6.10
CA ILE A 397 9.77 -2.19 4.91
C ILE A 397 9.68 -1.06 3.88
N PRO A 398 10.80 -0.41 3.50
CA PRO A 398 10.80 0.54 2.40
C PRO A 398 10.21 -0.13 1.16
N TYR A 399 9.72 0.64 0.21
CA TYR A 399 9.47 0.16 -1.14
C TYR A 399 10.53 0.72 -2.11
N GLY A 400 11.75 1.03 -1.63
CA GLY A 400 12.96 1.40 -2.39
C GLY A 400 14.20 0.48 -2.26
N SER A 401 14.53 -0.28 -3.31
CA SER A 401 15.65 -1.17 -3.79
C SER A 401 15.49 -2.69 -4.20
N ASP A 402 14.59 -3.54 -3.67
CA ASP A 402 14.41 -4.97 -4.02
C ASP A 402 12.96 -5.48 -4.27
N LEU A 403 12.85 -6.52 -5.10
CA LEU A 403 11.62 -7.20 -5.48
C LEU A 403 11.00 -7.93 -4.27
N ILE A 404 9.71 -7.72 -4.00
CA ILE A 404 8.98 -8.47 -2.97
C ILE A 404 7.70 -9.02 -3.61
N GLU A 405 7.55 -10.35 -3.62
CA GLU A 405 6.31 -10.98 -4.06
C GLU A 405 5.22 -10.81 -3.00
N LYS A 406 3.95 -10.73 -3.42
CA LYS A 406 2.81 -10.60 -2.49
C LYS A 406 2.80 -11.72 -1.44
N LYS A 407 3.09 -12.96 -1.85
CA LYS A 407 3.16 -14.09 -0.94
C LYS A 407 4.25 -13.89 0.11
N GLU A 408 5.44 -13.48 -0.31
CA GLU A 408 6.53 -13.15 0.60
C GLU A 408 6.13 -12.03 1.56
N LEU A 409 5.41 -11.00 1.08
CA LEU A 409 4.91 -9.91 1.92
C LEU A 409 3.91 -10.41 2.99
N VAL A 410 3.00 -11.32 2.64
CA VAL A 410 2.05 -11.93 3.57
C VAL A 410 2.79 -12.79 4.59
N ASP A 411 3.68 -13.67 4.13
CA ASP A 411 4.46 -14.58 4.97
C ASP A 411 5.33 -13.76 5.95
N TRP A 412 6.07 -12.76 5.48
CA TRP A 412 6.87 -11.87 6.33
C TRP A 412 6.03 -11.09 7.35
N THR A 413 4.82 -10.68 6.98
CA THR A 413 3.91 -9.99 7.89
C THR A 413 3.48 -10.92 9.02
N LEU A 414 3.10 -12.16 8.70
CA LEU A 414 2.62 -13.14 9.67
C LEU A 414 3.76 -13.71 10.53
N GLU A 415 4.95 -13.93 9.95
CA GLU A 415 6.17 -14.28 10.69
C GLU A 415 6.49 -13.20 11.74
N TYR A 416 6.46 -11.93 11.34
CA TYR A 416 6.70 -10.82 12.26
C TYR A 416 5.66 -10.76 13.39
N PHE A 417 4.38 -11.00 13.09
CA PHE A 417 3.34 -11.07 14.11
C PHE A 417 3.55 -12.26 15.07
N GLN A 418 3.93 -13.42 14.54
CA GLN A 418 4.22 -14.62 15.34
C GLN A 418 5.41 -14.38 16.27
N THR A 419 6.51 -13.79 15.78
CA THR A 419 7.68 -13.43 16.61
C THR A 419 7.30 -12.49 17.76
N LEU A 420 6.33 -11.60 17.54
CA LEU A 420 5.87 -10.65 18.56
C LEU A 420 4.72 -11.17 19.43
N LEU A 421 4.21 -12.38 19.19
CA LEU A 421 3.12 -12.97 19.96
C LEU A 421 3.45 -13.08 21.47
N PRO A 422 4.66 -13.49 21.90
CA PRO A 422 4.99 -13.49 23.33
C PRO A 422 4.95 -12.10 23.97
N VAL A 423 5.30 -11.05 23.20
CA VAL A 423 5.18 -9.65 23.67
C VAL A 423 3.70 -9.27 23.79
N TYR A 424 2.87 -9.63 22.81
CA TYR A 424 1.42 -9.41 22.87
C TYR A 424 0.81 -10.03 24.14
N GLU A 425 1.13 -11.30 24.40
CA GLU A 425 0.64 -12.07 25.55
C GLU A 425 1.11 -11.52 26.90
N TYR A 426 2.36 -11.07 27.01
CA TYR A 426 2.88 -10.44 28.23
C TYR A 426 2.05 -9.23 28.67
N PHE A 427 1.48 -8.48 27.73
CA PHE A 427 0.62 -7.35 28.05
C PHE A 427 -0.85 -7.73 28.28
N ALA A 428 -1.23 -9.00 28.10
CA ALA A 428 -2.55 -9.54 28.42
C ALA A 428 -2.77 -9.78 29.91
N GLU A 429 -1.70 -10.15 30.62
CA GLU A 429 -1.63 -10.35 32.07
C GLU A 429 -1.64 -9.02 32.85
#